data_AF-A0A929HTL6-F1
#
_entry.id   AF-A0A929HTL6-F1
#
_cell.length_a   1.000
_cell.length_b   1.000
_cell.length_c   1.000
_cell.angle_alpha   90.00
_cell.angle_beta   90.00
_cell.angle_gamma   90.00
#
_symmetry.space_group_name_H-M   'P 1'
#
loop_
_entity.id
_entity.type
_entity.pdbx_description
1 polymer ?
#
loop_
_entity_poly.entity_id
_entity_poly.type
_entity_poly.pdbx_seq_one_letter_code
_entity_poly.pdbx_strand_id
1 'polypeptide(L)'
;MTTVDLSTLDTPALLIDLDVVARNLERMQEKANNYGVALRPHIKTHKIPELAQLQMRLGAHGITAAKVSEAEVMAAAGIKNIFVANQIVTKEKLHRLAALSKNVNISIGLDSSAAARKLSDVFAASGLSIEYLIEINSGL
;
A
#
# COMPACT_ATOMS: atom_id res chain seq x y z
N MET A 1 -0.92 16.16 -24.36
CA MET A 1 -1.49 14.82 -24.12
C MET A 1 -1.86 14.22 -25.45
N THR A 2 -1.48 12.98 -25.69
CA THR A 2 -1.82 12.27 -26.93
C THR A 2 -3.30 11.89 -26.87
N THR A 3 -4.12 12.46 -27.74
CA THR A 3 -5.52 12.06 -27.89
C THR A 3 -5.54 10.68 -28.54
N VAL A 4 -5.91 9.66 -27.76
CA VAL A 4 -6.18 8.31 -28.27
C VAL A 4 -7.59 8.33 -28.89
N ASP A 5 -7.72 7.94 -30.15
CA ASP A 5 -9.04 7.70 -30.73
C ASP A 5 -9.63 6.44 -30.09
N LEU A 6 -10.57 6.63 -29.17
CA LEU A 6 -11.18 5.55 -28.40
C LEU A 6 -11.92 4.53 -29.28
N SER A 7 -12.35 4.93 -30.48
CA SER A 7 -13.06 4.03 -31.41
C SER A 7 -12.16 2.94 -32.00
N THR A 8 -10.84 3.12 -31.92
CA THR A 8 -9.84 2.17 -32.43
C THR A 8 -9.44 1.10 -31.42
N LEU A 9 -9.89 1.22 -30.17
CA LEU A 9 -9.52 0.28 -29.11
C LEU A 9 -10.38 -0.98 -29.19
N ASP A 10 -9.71 -2.13 -29.16
CA ASP A 10 -10.39 -3.43 -29.07
C ASP A 10 -11.09 -3.57 -27.71
N THR A 11 -12.29 -4.13 -27.71
CA THR A 11 -13.15 -4.20 -26.51
C THR A 11 -13.27 -5.65 -26.01
N PRO A 12 -13.22 -5.88 -24.68
CA PRO A 12 -13.27 -4.89 -23.62
C PRO A 12 -11.91 -4.24 -23.28
N ALA A 13 -11.91 -2.92 -23.09
CA ALA A 13 -10.76 -2.16 -22.62
C ALA A 13 -11.08 -1.39 -21.33
N LEU A 14 -10.15 -1.41 -20.37
CA LEU A 14 -10.22 -0.56 -19.17
C LEU A 14 -9.57 0.79 -19.48
N LEU A 15 -10.36 1.86 -19.40
CA LEU A 15 -9.90 3.23 -19.64
C LEU A 15 -9.83 4.03 -18.35
N ILE A 16 -8.78 4.83 -18.21
CA ILE A 16 -8.57 5.74 -17.08
C ILE A 16 -8.28 7.13 -17.65
N ASP A 17 -9.12 8.09 -17.31
CA ASP A 17 -8.91 9.51 -17.64
C ASP A 17 -7.83 10.09 -16.69
N LEU A 18 -6.66 10.42 -17.25
CA LEU A 18 -5.52 10.90 -16.48
C LEU A 18 -5.73 12.31 -15.92
N ASP A 19 -6.54 13.16 -16.55
CA ASP A 19 -6.85 14.49 -16.03
C ASP A 19 -7.77 14.38 -14.81
N VAL A 20 -8.74 13.46 -14.86
CA VAL A 20 -9.59 13.14 -13.70
C VAL A 20 -8.75 12.54 -12.58
N VAL A 21 -7.80 11.64 -12.89
CA VAL A 21 -6.88 11.08 -11.88
C VAL A 21 -6.08 12.19 -11.22
N ALA A 22 -5.41 13.05 -11.98
CA ALA A 22 -4.58 14.13 -11.45
C ALA A 22 -5.37 15.02 -10.47
N ARG A 23 -6.55 15.51 -10.89
CA ARG A 23 -7.44 16.31 -10.04
C ARG A 23 -7.87 15.59 -8.76
N ASN A 24 -8.15 14.29 -8.84
CA ASN A 24 -8.56 13.51 -7.68
C ASN A 24 -7.42 13.31 -6.68
N LEU A 25 -6.21 13.07 -7.16
CA LEU A 25 -5.04 12.90 -6.30
C LEU A 25 -4.70 14.20 -5.57
N GLU A 26 -4.64 15.33 -6.30
CA GLU A 26 -4.39 16.66 -5.74
C GLU A 26 -5.43 17.01 -4.68
N ARG A 27 -6.72 16.90 -5.02
CA ARG A 27 -7.83 17.21 -4.10
C ARG A 27 -7.75 16.42 -2.79
N MET A 28 -7.41 15.13 -2.85
CA MET A 28 -7.35 14.31 -1.64
C MET A 28 -6.13 14.65 -0.79
N GLN A 29 -4.99 14.93 -1.42
CA GLN A 29 -3.79 15.35 -0.71
C GLN A 29 -3.97 16.72 -0.04
N GLU A 30 -4.53 17.71 -0.75
CA GLU A 30 -4.87 19.01 -0.21
C GLU A 30 -5.84 18.90 0.97
N LYS A 31 -6.85 18.05 0.87
CA LYS A 31 -7.78 17.80 1.97
C LYS A 31 -7.05 17.30 3.22
N ALA A 32 -6.13 16.34 3.07
CA ALA A 32 -5.34 15.84 4.20
C ALA A 32 -4.45 16.93 4.81
N ASN A 33 -3.79 17.73 3.96
CA ASN A 33 -2.96 18.87 4.37
C ASN A 33 -3.79 19.89 5.17
N ASN A 34 -4.99 20.23 4.71
CA ASN A 34 -5.89 21.19 5.38
C ASN A 34 -6.34 20.73 6.77
N TYR A 35 -6.45 19.41 6.99
CA TYR A 35 -6.75 18.85 8.31
C TYR A 35 -5.50 18.55 9.15
N GLY A 36 -4.30 18.81 8.63
CA GLY A 36 -3.04 18.53 9.34
C GLY A 36 -2.78 17.04 9.57
N VAL A 37 -3.31 16.16 8.71
CA VAL A 37 -3.14 14.71 8.81
C VAL A 37 -2.33 14.15 7.65
N ALA A 38 -1.60 13.07 7.91
CA ALA A 38 -0.87 12.35 6.86
C ALA A 38 -1.83 11.53 5.99
N LEU A 39 -1.73 11.69 4.67
CA LEU A 39 -2.46 10.84 3.73
C LEU A 39 -1.65 9.58 3.42
N ARG A 40 -2.25 8.40 3.61
CA ARG A 40 -1.69 7.11 3.18
C ARG A 40 -2.67 6.39 2.25
N PRO A 41 -2.60 6.61 0.93
CA PRO A 41 -3.57 6.06 -0.03
C PRO A 41 -3.55 4.54 -0.07
N HIS A 42 -4.71 3.93 -0.29
CA HIS A 42 -4.82 2.49 -0.45
C HIS A 42 -4.75 2.07 -1.91
N ILE A 43 -3.72 1.31 -2.28
CA ILE A 43 -3.47 0.93 -3.68
C ILE A 43 -4.34 -0.22 -4.19
N LYS A 44 -5.17 -0.84 -3.35
CA LYS A 44 -5.95 -2.04 -3.74
C LYS A 44 -6.87 -1.78 -4.93
N THR A 45 -7.28 -0.52 -5.11
CA THR A 45 -8.16 -0.08 -6.18
C THR A 45 -7.48 -0.14 -7.54
N HIS A 46 -6.26 0.39 -7.66
CA HIS A 46 -5.57 0.52 -8.96
C HIS A 46 -4.42 -0.46 -9.14
N LYS A 47 -3.64 -0.75 -8.10
CA LYS A 47 -2.44 -1.63 -8.14
C LYS A 47 -1.36 -1.21 -9.15
N ILE A 48 -1.44 0.02 -9.65
CA ILE A 48 -0.49 0.62 -10.59
C ILE A 48 0.60 1.39 -9.82
N PRO A 49 1.89 1.01 -9.92
CA PRO A 49 2.98 1.70 -9.22
C PRO A 49 3.18 3.16 -9.61
N GLU A 50 2.97 3.52 -10.87
CA GLU A 50 3.13 4.87 -11.40
C GLU A 50 2.17 5.85 -10.71
N LEU A 51 0.94 5.41 -10.43
CA LEU A 51 -0.04 6.19 -9.67
C LEU A 51 0.35 6.32 -8.19
N ALA A 52 0.91 5.26 -7.59
CA ALA A 52 1.44 5.33 -6.23
C ALA A 52 2.61 6.33 -6.13
N GLN A 53 3.52 6.33 -7.11
CA GLN A 53 4.60 7.31 -7.17
C GLN A 53 4.07 8.74 -7.36
N LEU A 54 3.01 8.93 -8.16
CA LEU A 54 2.36 10.22 -8.34
C LEU A 54 1.76 10.72 -7.01
N GLN A 55 1.11 9.84 -6.25
CA GLN A 55 0.65 10.13 -4.88
C GLN A 55 1.79 10.52 -3.94
N MET A 56 2.91 9.77 -3.98
CA MET A 56 4.10 10.10 -3.16
C MET A 56 4.66 11.48 -3.51
N ARG A 57 4.71 11.85 -4.80
CA ARG A 57 5.18 13.18 -5.25
C ARG A 57 4.30 14.32 -4.77
N LEU A 58 3.01 14.09 -4.60
CA LEU A 58 2.07 15.09 -4.08
C LEU A 58 2.18 15.29 -2.56
N GLY A 59 2.80 14.36 -1.84
CA GLY A 59 3.02 14.45 -0.39
C GLY A 59 2.41 13.31 0.43
N ALA A 60 1.98 12.22 -0.21
CA ALA A 60 1.50 11.05 0.53
C ALA A 60 2.60 10.49 1.45
N HIS A 61 2.23 10.12 2.67
CA HIS A 61 3.14 9.52 3.64
C HIS A 61 3.11 7.99 3.54
N GLY A 62 3.66 7.49 2.43
CA GLY A 62 3.62 6.07 2.09
C GLY A 62 2.27 5.63 1.53
N ILE A 63 2.10 4.31 1.40
CA ILE A 63 0.89 3.68 0.84
C ILE A 63 0.35 2.59 1.76
N THR A 64 -0.86 2.14 1.45
CA THR A 64 -1.51 0.98 2.06
C THR A 64 -1.77 -0.11 1.02
N ALA A 65 -1.28 -1.32 1.26
CA ALA A 65 -1.51 -2.52 0.46
C ALA A 65 -2.41 -3.52 1.20
N ALA A 66 -3.13 -4.38 0.48
CA ALA A 66 -4.00 -5.39 1.09
C ALA A 66 -3.29 -6.76 1.25
N LYS A 67 -2.20 -6.98 0.51
CA LYS A 67 -1.44 -8.23 0.52
C LYS A 67 0.07 -7.96 0.44
N VAL A 68 0.86 -8.88 0.99
CA VAL A 68 2.34 -8.85 0.91
C VAL A 68 2.82 -8.80 -0.55
N SER A 69 2.19 -9.54 -1.46
CA SER A 69 2.55 -9.53 -2.89
C SER A 69 2.36 -8.15 -3.55
N GLU A 70 1.36 -7.38 -3.13
CA GLU A 70 1.15 -6.02 -3.65
C GLU A 70 2.22 -5.07 -3.08
N ALA A 71 2.59 -5.24 -1.80
CA ALA A 71 3.66 -4.49 -1.17
C ALA A 71 5.03 -4.74 -1.84
N GLU A 72 5.32 -6.00 -2.21
CA GLU A 72 6.55 -6.35 -2.92
C GLU A 72 6.66 -5.65 -4.29
N VAL A 73 5.59 -5.65 -5.08
CA VAL A 73 5.56 -4.96 -6.39
C VAL A 73 5.78 -3.46 -6.22
N MET A 74 5.11 -2.83 -5.24
CA MET A 74 5.26 -1.41 -4.96
C MET A 74 6.67 -1.06 -4.44
N ALA A 75 7.25 -1.93 -3.61
CA ALA A 75 8.62 -1.76 -3.12
C ALA A 75 9.66 -1.88 -4.23
N ALA A 76 9.48 -2.83 -5.16
CA ALA A 76 10.32 -2.96 -6.34
C ALA A 76 10.25 -1.71 -7.24
N ALA A 77 9.08 -1.05 -7.29
CA ALA A 77 8.90 0.23 -7.96
C ALA A 77 9.40 1.45 -7.15
N GLY A 78 10.11 1.22 -6.04
CA GLY A 78 10.79 2.26 -5.27
C GLY A 78 9.98 2.86 -4.11
N ILE A 79 8.77 2.38 -3.83
CA ILE A 79 7.98 2.86 -2.67
C ILE A 79 8.59 2.32 -1.38
N LYS A 80 9.00 3.21 -0.46
CA LYS A 80 9.76 2.83 0.74
C LYS A 80 8.97 2.76 2.03
N ASN A 81 7.73 3.24 2.07
CA ASN A 81 6.89 3.27 3.27
C ASN A 81 5.54 2.63 2.95
N ILE A 82 5.31 1.42 3.47
CA ILE A 82 4.16 0.59 3.10
C ILE A 82 3.49 0.03 4.36
N PHE A 83 2.18 0.24 4.48
CA PHE A 83 1.36 -0.43 5.48
C PHE A 83 0.59 -1.58 4.82
N VAL A 84 0.66 -2.79 5.37
CA VAL A 84 -0.19 -3.90 4.96
C VAL A 84 -1.42 -3.94 5.87
N ALA A 85 -2.52 -3.38 5.38
CA ALA A 85 -3.80 -3.30 6.10
C ALA A 85 -4.57 -4.63 6.01
N ASN A 86 -3.96 -5.71 6.50
CA ASN A 86 -4.55 -7.05 6.55
C ASN A 86 -3.74 -7.98 7.47
N GLN A 87 -4.40 -9.03 7.99
CA GLN A 87 -3.78 -10.04 8.85
C GLN A 87 -2.95 -11.03 8.03
N ILE A 88 -1.65 -11.12 8.33
CA ILE A 88 -0.73 -12.08 7.71
C ILE A 88 -0.46 -13.23 8.68
N VAL A 89 -1.01 -14.41 8.39
CA VAL A 89 -1.02 -15.54 9.35
C VAL A 89 -0.21 -16.75 8.91
N THR A 90 0.20 -16.84 7.65
CA THR A 90 0.97 -17.99 7.14
C THR A 90 2.47 -17.76 7.26
N LYS A 91 3.20 -18.80 7.68
CA LYS A 91 4.65 -18.75 7.89
C LYS A 91 5.41 -18.25 6.65
N GLU A 92 5.05 -18.71 5.47
CA GLU A 92 5.65 -18.28 4.20
C GLU A 92 5.50 -16.77 3.97
N LYS A 93 4.29 -16.22 4.16
CA LYS A 93 4.04 -14.79 3.98
C LYS A 93 4.75 -13.94 5.03
N LEU A 94 4.88 -14.44 6.25
CA LEU A 94 5.66 -13.80 7.30
C LEU A 94 7.16 -13.75 6.97
N HIS A 95 7.73 -14.81 6.39
CA HIS A 95 9.12 -14.80 5.92
C HIS A 95 9.33 -13.81 4.77
N ARG A 96 8.37 -13.73 3.83
CA ARG A 96 8.40 -12.73 2.75
C ARG A 96 8.33 -11.31 3.29
N LEU A 97 7.46 -11.07 4.28
CA LEU A 97 7.36 -9.79 4.96
C LEU A 97 8.66 -9.41 5.67
N ALA A 98 9.29 -10.35 6.39
CA ALA A 98 10.59 -10.14 7.03
C ALA A 98 11.68 -9.83 5.99
N ALA A 99 11.72 -10.55 4.87
CA ALA A 99 12.65 -10.25 3.78
C ALA A 99 12.42 -8.84 3.19
N LEU A 100 11.16 -8.46 2.99
CA LEU A 100 10.78 -7.15 2.46
C LEU A 100 11.19 -6.01 3.41
N SER A 101 11.01 -6.20 4.73
CA SER A 101 11.35 -5.21 5.77
C SER A 101 12.81 -4.78 5.79
N LYS A 102 13.72 -5.55 5.17
CA LYS A 102 15.13 -5.18 5.04
C LYS A 102 15.37 -3.99 4.10
N ASN A 103 14.44 -3.75 3.17
CA ASN A 103 14.61 -2.80 2.06
C ASN A 103 13.62 -1.62 2.08
N VAL A 104 12.55 -1.73 2.87
CA VAL A 104 11.48 -0.75 3.01
C VAL A 104 11.01 -0.68 4.46
N ASN A 105 10.53 0.49 4.87
CA ASN A 105 9.76 0.60 6.11
C ASN A 105 8.37 -0.02 5.87
N ILE A 106 8.11 -1.14 6.54
CA ILE A 106 6.86 -1.88 6.43
C ILE A 106 6.23 -2.06 7.80
N SER A 107 4.92 -1.83 7.86
CA SER A 107 4.10 -2.10 9.04
C SER A 107 2.88 -2.94 8.68
N ILE A 108 2.28 -3.61 9.67
CA ILE A 108 1.13 -4.51 9.45
C ILE A 108 0.02 -4.34 10.48
N GLY A 109 -1.21 -4.70 10.08
CA GLY A 109 -2.34 -4.83 11.00
C GLY A 109 -2.37 -6.18 11.73
N LEU A 110 -2.76 -6.18 13.00
CA LEU A 110 -2.97 -7.37 13.82
C LEU A 110 -4.27 -7.25 14.63
N ASP A 111 -5.00 -8.35 14.76
CA ASP A 111 -6.24 -8.46 15.54
C ASP A 111 -6.22 -9.64 16.53
N SER A 112 -5.13 -10.42 16.55
CA SER A 112 -5.04 -11.68 17.28
C SER A 112 -3.67 -11.88 17.91
N SER A 113 -3.66 -12.24 19.20
CA SER A 113 -2.42 -12.58 19.92
C SER A 113 -1.72 -13.80 19.33
N ALA A 114 -2.45 -14.73 18.73
CA ALA A 114 -1.87 -15.90 18.08
C ALA A 114 -1.12 -15.53 16.80
N ALA A 115 -1.65 -14.57 16.02
CA ALA A 115 -0.95 -14.01 14.86
C ALA A 115 0.27 -13.19 15.28
N ALA A 116 0.15 -12.37 16.33
CA ALA A 116 1.25 -11.60 16.89
C ALA A 116 2.44 -12.47 17.34
N ARG A 117 2.17 -13.61 18.01
CA ARG A 117 3.21 -14.58 18.38
C ARG A 117 3.95 -15.14 17.18
N LYS A 118 3.22 -15.59 16.15
CA LYS A 118 3.83 -16.11 14.90
C LYS A 118 4.69 -15.06 14.19
N LEU A 119 4.23 -13.81 14.14
CA LEU A 119 5.00 -12.70 13.61
C LEU A 119 6.31 -12.53 14.39
N SER A 120 6.20 -12.47 15.72
CA SER A 120 7.34 -12.32 16.63
C SER A 120 8.37 -13.43 16.43
N ASP A 121 7.95 -14.70 16.35
CA ASP A 121 8.85 -15.83 16.15
C ASP A 121 9.68 -15.70 14.86
N VAL A 122 9.04 -15.29 13.76
CA VAL A 122 9.70 -15.14 12.45
C VAL A 122 10.66 -13.95 12.43
N PHE A 123 10.26 -12.81 13.00
CA PHE A 123 11.08 -11.60 13.03
C PHE A 123 12.26 -11.74 14.00
N ALA A 124 12.05 -12.33 15.17
CA ALA A 124 13.11 -12.62 16.14
C ALA A 124 14.16 -13.58 15.58
N ALA A 125 13.73 -14.67 14.92
CA ALA A 125 14.64 -15.60 14.26
C ALA A 125 15.45 -14.96 13.12
N SER A 126 14.96 -13.84 12.57
CA SER A 126 15.65 -13.07 11.53
C SER A 126 16.49 -11.91 12.07
N GLY A 127 16.47 -11.67 13.39
CA GLY A 127 17.12 -10.51 14.01
C GLY A 127 16.51 -9.17 13.61
N LEU A 128 15.22 -9.16 13.22
CA LEU A 128 14.51 -7.99 12.72
C LEU A 128 13.39 -7.58 13.68
N SER A 129 12.90 -6.35 13.52
CA SER A 129 11.69 -5.86 14.19
C SER A 129 10.75 -5.27 13.14
N ILE A 130 9.47 -5.17 13.50
CA ILE A 130 8.43 -4.63 12.63
C ILE A 130 7.42 -3.81 13.43
N GLU A 131 7.02 -2.68 12.88
CA GLU A 131 5.91 -1.89 13.41
C GLU A 131 4.59 -2.59 13.13
N TYR A 132 3.70 -2.62 14.11
CA TYR A 132 2.35 -3.17 13.95
C TYR A 132 1.31 -2.21 14.53
N LEU A 133 0.12 -2.29 13.97
CA LEU A 133 -1.06 -1.59 14.45
C LEU A 133 -2.09 -2.63 14.90
N ILE A 134 -2.77 -2.37 16.01
CA ILE A 134 -3.90 -3.19 16.45
C ILE A 134 -5.13 -2.75 15.66
N GLU A 135 -5.74 -3.67 14.93
CA GLU A 135 -6.99 -3.44 14.23
C GLU A 135 -8.15 -3.54 15.21
N ILE A 136 -9.02 -2.52 15.19
CA ILE A 136 -10.18 -2.40 16.08
C ILE A 136 -11.43 -2.45 15.23
N ASN A 137 -12.33 -3.38 15.53
CA ASN A 137 -13.66 -3.39 14.96
C ASN A 137 -14.51 -2.28 15.61
N SER A 138 -14.90 -1.27 14.83
CA SER A 138 -15.79 -0.18 15.25
C SER A 138 -17.22 -0.30 14.73
N GLY A 139 -17.62 -1.49 14.22
CA GLY A 139 -18.93 -1.80 13.67
C GLY A 139 -18.95 -2.25 12.20
N LEU A 140 -17.81 -2.72 11.66
CA LEU A 140 -17.67 -3.24 10.28
C LEU A 140 -17.45 -4.76 10.27
#